data_AF-A0A4R3M7N7-F1
#
_entry.id   AF-A0A4R3M7N7-F1
#
_cell.length_a   1.000
_cell.length_b   1.000
_cell.length_c   1.000
_cell.angle_alpha   90.00
_cell.angle_beta   90.00
_cell.angle_gamma   90.00
#
_symmetry.space_group_name_H-M   'P 1'
#
loop_
_entity.id
_entity.type
_entity.pdbx_description
1 polymer ?
#
loop_
_entity_poly.entity_id
_entity_poly.type
_entity_poly.pdbx_seq_one_letter_code
_entity_poly.pdbx_strand_id
1 'polypeptide(L)'
;MGTWNTWHFIAFIVVAGVGVLASRSAGKKGHSGAAGIKGYGGWLIVLSVFLLFWAAQELAELYRVKTQIETLVPSALGNPKYHEYMRYAMSMTWCEALLLAAGAFLLVKSRATWTIKAMIAVLWIAGPVSAAAELAMANSYFGEYILEQDYSALAATTLFATTWTCYLLTSRRVRNTYGASASGREGVFG
;
A
#
# COMPACT_ATOMS: atom_id res chain seq x y z
N MET A 1 -22.98 -3.37 -2.50
CA MET A 1 -21.81 -3.37 -3.39
C MET A 1 -21.66 -1.97 -3.97
N GLY A 2 -20.77 -1.15 -3.41
CA GLY A 2 -20.42 0.12 -4.06
C GLY A 2 -19.60 -0.25 -5.29
N THR A 3 -20.13 -0.02 -6.48
CA THR A 3 -19.44 -0.33 -7.74
C THR A 3 -18.14 0.46 -7.77
N TRP A 4 -17.03 -0.22 -7.55
CA TRP A 4 -15.70 0.25 -7.90
C TRP A 4 -15.71 0.49 -9.41
N ASN A 5 -16.05 1.72 -9.78
CA ASN A 5 -16.31 2.08 -11.17
C ASN A 5 -14.97 1.92 -11.94
N THR A 6 -15.00 1.33 -13.14
CA THR A 6 -13.84 1.08 -14.02
C THR A 6 -12.93 2.31 -14.19
N TRP A 7 -13.52 3.50 -14.02
CA TRP A 7 -12.83 4.79 -13.98
C TRP A 7 -11.75 4.92 -12.91
N HIS A 8 -11.87 4.26 -11.74
CA HIS A 8 -10.84 4.29 -10.70
C HIS A 8 -9.58 3.52 -11.15
N PHE A 9 -9.76 2.38 -11.84
CA PHE A 9 -8.65 1.63 -12.44
C PHE A 9 -7.99 2.39 -13.60
N ILE A 10 -8.79 3.06 -14.45
CA ILE A 10 -8.25 3.89 -15.53
C ILE A 10 -7.48 5.08 -14.96
N ALA A 11 -8.03 5.78 -13.97
CA ALA A 11 -7.35 6.86 -13.28
C ALA A 11 -6.05 6.37 -12.63
N PHE A 12 -6.07 5.18 -12.03
CA PHE A 12 -4.89 4.55 -11.43
C PHE A 12 -3.82 4.20 -12.48
N ILE A 13 -4.18 3.56 -13.58
CA ILE A 13 -3.26 3.23 -14.69
C ILE A 13 -2.70 4.50 -15.32
N VAL A 14 -3.51 5.54 -15.47
CA VAL A 14 -3.07 6.85 -15.97
C VAL A 14 -2.09 7.50 -15.00
N VAL A 15 -2.37 7.50 -13.70
CA VAL A 15 -1.47 8.08 -12.68
C VAL A 15 -0.16 7.27 -12.57
N ALA A 16 -0.22 5.95 -12.62
CA ALA A 16 0.95 5.08 -12.62
C ALA A 16 1.78 5.27 -13.91
N GLY A 17 1.12 5.33 -15.07
CA GLY A 17 1.74 5.61 -16.37
C GLY A 17 2.39 6.99 -16.41
N VAL A 18 1.71 8.01 -15.89
CA VAL A 18 2.25 9.38 -15.74
C VAL A 18 3.43 9.39 -14.77
N GLY A 19 3.37 8.65 -13.66
CA GLY A 19 4.50 8.50 -12.73
C GLY A 19 5.74 7.86 -13.38
N VAL A 20 5.54 6.82 -14.19
CA VAL A 20 6.60 6.16 -14.98
C VAL A 20 7.14 7.10 -16.06
N LEU A 21 6.29 7.84 -16.77
CA LEU A 21 6.71 8.78 -17.80
C LEU A 21 7.42 10.01 -17.21
N ALA A 22 6.94 10.55 -16.08
CA ALA A 22 7.54 11.66 -15.38
C ALA A 22 8.91 11.28 -14.79
N SER A 23 9.05 10.08 -14.23
CA SER A 23 10.34 9.57 -13.73
C SER A 23 11.35 9.32 -14.86
N ARG A 24 10.90 8.89 -16.05
CA ARG A 24 11.75 8.77 -17.26
C ARG A 24 12.14 10.14 -17.82
N SER A 25 11.22 11.09 -17.86
CA SER A 25 11.45 12.44 -18.38
C SER A 25 12.39 13.26 -17.49
N ALA A 26 12.31 13.06 -16.17
CA ALA A 26 13.25 13.60 -15.19
C ALA A 26 14.69 13.07 -15.33
N GLY A 27 14.89 11.92 -15.99
CA GLY A 27 16.21 11.40 -16.33
C GLY A 27 16.82 12.01 -17.59
N LYS A 28 16.00 12.61 -18.47
CA LYS A 28 16.44 13.20 -19.75
C LYS A 28 16.80 14.70 -19.66
N LYS A 29 16.21 15.45 -18.71
CA LYS A 29 16.53 16.89 -18.49
C LYS A 29 17.73 17.15 -17.56
N GLY A 30 18.62 16.17 -17.37
CA GLY A 30 19.80 16.26 -16.50
C GLY A 30 21.11 16.27 -17.28
N HIS A 31 21.25 17.15 -18.26
CA HIS A 31 22.55 17.53 -18.83
C HIS A 31 22.75 19.03 -18.59
N SER A 32 23.15 19.38 -17.36
CA SER A 32 23.95 20.57 -17.01
C SER A 32 24.13 20.61 -15.49
N GLY A 33 25.37 20.40 -15.02
CA GLY A 33 25.81 20.72 -13.66
C GLY A 33 25.86 19.55 -12.69
N ALA A 34 27.07 19.24 -12.21
CA ALA A 34 27.42 18.21 -11.26
C ALA A 34 26.95 18.51 -9.81
N ALA A 35 25.67 18.83 -9.62
CA ALA A 35 25.03 18.92 -8.32
C ALA A 35 23.99 17.80 -8.24
N GLY A 36 24.40 16.65 -7.70
CA GLY A 36 23.53 15.48 -7.56
C GLY A 36 22.23 15.87 -6.89
N ILE A 37 21.11 15.60 -7.57
CA ILE A 37 19.76 15.86 -7.06
C ILE A 37 19.60 15.08 -5.74
N LYS A 38 19.81 15.79 -4.63
CA LYS A 38 19.66 15.34 -3.24
C LYS A 38 18.32 15.86 -2.74
N GLY A 39 17.49 14.99 -2.20
CA GLY A 39 16.24 15.39 -1.56
C GLY A 39 15.14 14.36 -1.72
N TYR A 40 14.21 14.38 -0.76
CA TYR A 40 12.99 13.58 -0.78
C TYR A 40 12.21 13.89 -2.04
N GLY A 41 12.33 13.04 -3.06
CA GLY A 41 11.64 13.26 -4.33
C GLY A 41 10.14 13.37 -4.07
N GLY A 42 9.48 14.41 -4.57
CA GLY A 42 8.05 14.67 -4.31
C GLY A 42 7.14 13.46 -4.57
N TRP A 43 7.57 12.52 -5.42
CA TRP A 43 6.89 11.25 -5.64
C TRP A 43 6.79 10.33 -4.41
N LEU A 44 7.77 10.39 -3.49
CA LEU A 44 7.70 9.66 -2.21
C LEU A 44 6.75 10.33 -1.21
N ILE A 45 6.58 11.66 -1.28
CA ILE A 45 5.53 12.36 -0.52
C ILE A 45 4.17 11.88 -1.02
N VAL A 46 3.98 11.82 -2.35
CA VAL A 46 2.75 11.29 -2.96
C VAL A 46 2.48 9.86 -2.49
N LEU A 47 3.48 8.98 -2.50
CA LEU A 47 3.35 7.64 -1.93
C LEU A 47 2.93 7.68 -0.46
N SER A 48 3.59 8.50 0.36
CA SER A 48 3.31 8.56 1.81
C SER A 48 1.88 9.02 2.10
N VAL A 49 1.41 10.06 1.40
CA VAL A 49 0.03 10.55 1.52
C VAL A 49 -0.96 9.48 1.04
N PHE A 50 -0.64 8.79 -0.06
CA PHE A 50 -1.47 7.71 -0.57
C PHE A 50 -1.58 6.56 0.43
N LEU A 51 -0.49 6.14 1.09
CA LEU A 51 -0.51 5.08 2.10
C LEU A 51 -1.39 5.45 3.30
N LEU A 52 -1.36 6.71 3.74
CA LEU A 52 -2.24 7.19 4.81
C LEU A 52 -3.71 7.22 4.38
N PHE A 53 -3.97 7.64 3.15
CA PHE A 53 -5.32 7.60 2.58
C PHE A 53 -5.85 6.17 2.47
N TRP A 54 -5.01 5.23 1.98
CA TRP A 54 -5.34 3.82 1.88
C TRP A 54 -5.66 3.24 3.27
N ALA A 55 -4.82 3.50 4.28
CA ALA A 55 -5.08 3.07 5.65
C ALA A 55 -6.44 3.56 6.19
N ALA A 56 -6.81 4.81 5.91
CA ALA A 56 -8.10 5.37 6.31
C ALA A 56 -9.27 4.75 5.52
N GLN A 57 -9.07 4.48 4.23
CA GLN A 57 -10.08 3.87 3.36
C GLN A 57 -10.40 2.43 3.80
N GLU A 58 -9.40 1.61 4.15
CA GLU A 58 -9.66 0.25 4.63
C GLU A 58 -10.48 0.24 5.93
N LEU A 59 -10.15 1.13 6.87
CA LEU A 59 -10.95 1.29 8.09
C LEU A 59 -12.37 1.73 7.77
N ALA A 60 -12.54 2.72 6.88
CA ALA A 60 -13.86 3.21 6.50
C ALA A 60 -14.71 2.11 5.83
N GLU A 61 -14.11 1.31 4.95
CA GLU A 61 -14.78 0.19 4.29
C GLU A 61 -15.19 -0.90 5.29
N LEU A 62 -14.32 -1.27 6.24
CA LEU A 62 -14.67 -2.19 7.31
C LEU A 62 -15.89 -1.71 8.11
N TYR A 63 -15.91 -0.45 8.56
CA TYR A 63 -17.03 0.11 9.30
C TYR A 63 -18.31 0.18 8.45
N ARG A 64 -18.17 0.51 7.16
CA ARG A 64 -19.28 0.52 6.20
C ARG A 64 -19.89 -0.86 6.04
N VAL A 65 -19.06 -1.89 5.82
CA VAL A 65 -19.49 -3.28 5.63
C VAL A 65 -20.11 -3.82 6.92
N LYS A 66 -19.49 -3.60 8.07
CA LYS A 66 -20.04 -3.97 9.38
C LYS A 66 -21.45 -3.38 9.57
N THR A 67 -21.61 -2.07 9.37
CA THR A 67 -22.90 -1.38 9.53
C THR A 67 -23.94 -1.91 8.54
N GLN A 68 -23.54 -2.24 7.31
CA GLN A 68 -24.44 -2.83 6.32
C GLN A 68 -24.91 -4.23 6.72
N ILE A 69 -24.02 -5.09 7.23
CA ILE A 69 -24.40 -6.43 7.69
C ILE A 69 -25.35 -6.33 8.89
N GLU A 70 -25.07 -5.45 9.84
CA GLU A 70 -25.91 -5.25 11.03
C GLU A 70 -27.31 -4.73 10.69
N THR A 71 -27.44 -3.92 9.64
CA THR A 71 -28.75 -3.40 9.18
C THR A 71 -29.50 -4.37 8.28
N LEU A 72 -28.81 -5.08 7.38
CA LEU A 72 -29.44 -5.99 6.41
C LEU A 72 -29.71 -7.39 6.97
N VAL A 73 -28.90 -7.86 7.93
CA VAL A 73 -28.99 -9.20 8.50
C VAL A 73 -28.89 -9.12 10.03
N PRO A 74 -29.95 -8.65 10.73
CA PRO A 74 -29.92 -8.55 12.19
C PRO A 74 -29.71 -9.89 12.89
N SER A 75 -30.10 -11.00 12.25
CA SER A 75 -29.87 -12.35 12.75
C SER A 75 -28.38 -12.72 12.86
N ALA A 76 -27.49 -12.06 12.11
CA ALA A 76 -26.05 -12.28 12.22
C ALA A 76 -25.49 -11.86 13.59
N LEU A 77 -26.11 -10.87 14.25
CA LEU A 77 -25.70 -10.39 15.59
C LEU A 77 -25.86 -11.46 16.68
N GLY A 78 -26.70 -12.46 16.48
CA GLY A 78 -26.84 -13.60 17.40
C GLY A 78 -25.88 -14.74 17.12
N ASN A 79 -25.13 -14.71 16.01
CA ASN A 79 -24.29 -15.82 15.57
C ASN A 79 -22.86 -15.68 16.13
N PRO A 80 -22.36 -16.65 16.94
CA PRO A 80 -20.99 -16.58 17.48
C PRO A 80 -19.92 -16.57 16.39
N LYS A 81 -20.14 -17.26 15.25
CA LYS A 81 -19.19 -17.28 14.13
C LYS A 81 -19.02 -15.91 13.49
N TYR A 82 -20.10 -15.11 13.43
CA TYR A 82 -20.04 -13.75 12.90
C TYR A 82 -19.19 -12.83 13.81
N HIS A 83 -19.34 -12.97 15.14
CA HIS A 83 -18.53 -12.21 16.10
C HIS A 83 -17.05 -12.56 16.01
N GLU A 84 -16.71 -13.84 15.84
CA GLU A 84 -15.34 -14.29 15.63
C GLU A 84 -14.76 -13.71 14.33
N TYR A 85 -15.48 -13.88 13.21
CA TYR A 85 -15.10 -13.29 11.92
C TYR A 85 -14.86 -11.78 12.03
N MET A 86 -15.79 -11.04 12.64
CA MET A 86 -15.70 -9.59 12.76
C MET A 86 -14.53 -9.15 13.66
N ARG A 87 -14.23 -9.91 14.72
CA ARG A 87 -13.06 -9.65 15.57
C ARG A 87 -11.75 -9.84 14.79
N TYR A 88 -11.64 -10.90 13.99
CA TYR A 88 -10.45 -11.14 13.17
C TYR A 88 -10.30 -10.10 12.08
N ALA A 89 -11.36 -9.83 11.31
CA ALA A 89 -11.38 -8.82 10.28
C ALA A 89 -10.97 -7.45 10.85
N MET A 90 -11.58 -7.03 11.96
CA MET A 90 -11.25 -5.76 12.61
C MET A 90 -9.79 -5.70 13.08
N SER A 91 -9.29 -6.74 13.73
CA SER A 91 -7.90 -6.78 14.21
C SER A 91 -6.93 -6.66 13.02
N MET A 92 -7.23 -7.35 11.93
CA MET A 92 -6.41 -7.38 10.74
C MET A 92 -6.41 -6.04 10.01
N THR A 93 -7.57 -5.43 9.77
CA THR A 93 -7.68 -4.10 9.13
C THR A 93 -6.96 -3.02 9.95
N TRP A 94 -7.05 -3.08 11.30
CA TRP A 94 -6.28 -2.16 12.16
C TRP A 94 -4.77 -2.38 12.05
N CYS A 95 -4.32 -3.63 12.05
CA CYS A 95 -2.91 -3.96 11.85
C CYS A 95 -2.41 -3.45 10.49
N GLU A 96 -3.20 -3.63 9.43
CA GLU A 96 -2.89 -3.14 8.09
C GLU A 96 -2.77 -1.61 8.06
N ALA A 97 -3.79 -0.91 8.57
CA ALA A 97 -3.81 0.55 8.61
C ALA A 97 -2.61 1.12 9.39
N LEU A 98 -2.25 0.50 10.52
CA LEU A 98 -1.08 0.88 11.31
C LEU A 98 0.23 0.61 10.57
N LEU A 99 0.35 -0.52 9.85
CA LEU A 99 1.53 -0.83 9.04
C LEU A 99 1.72 0.17 7.90
N LEU A 100 0.64 0.52 7.19
CA LEU A 100 0.65 1.52 6.12
C LEU A 100 1.04 2.91 6.65
N ALA A 101 0.46 3.33 7.78
CA ALA A 101 0.79 4.59 8.42
C ALA A 101 2.24 4.64 8.92
N ALA A 102 2.72 3.54 9.53
CA ALA A 102 4.11 3.41 9.96
C ALA A 102 5.06 3.46 8.75
N GLY A 103 4.72 2.80 7.64
CA GLY A 103 5.48 2.85 6.39
C GLY A 103 5.58 4.27 5.82
N ALA A 104 4.47 5.00 5.79
CA ALA A 104 4.43 6.40 5.37
C ALA A 104 5.34 7.29 6.25
N PHE A 105 5.26 7.13 7.58
CA PHE A 105 6.10 7.89 8.50
C PHE A 105 7.59 7.52 8.38
N LEU A 106 7.90 6.24 8.21
CA LEU A 106 9.26 5.74 8.01
C LEU A 106 9.89 6.34 6.74
N LEU A 107 9.15 6.41 5.63
CA LEU A 107 9.61 7.06 4.40
C LEU A 107 9.91 8.55 4.60
N VAL A 108 9.07 9.26 5.36
CA VAL A 108 9.27 10.69 5.58
C VAL A 108 10.46 10.96 6.51
N LYS A 109 10.55 10.22 7.62
CA LYS A 109 11.49 10.50 8.71
C LYS A 109 12.86 9.84 8.52
N SER A 110 12.91 8.63 8.00
CA SER A 110 14.16 7.87 7.87
C SER A 110 14.76 8.04 6.47
N ARG A 111 16.09 8.17 6.41
CA ARG A 111 16.87 8.16 5.16
C ARG A 111 17.77 6.94 5.04
N ALA A 112 17.57 5.94 5.90
CA ALA A 112 18.38 4.73 5.88
C ALA A 112 18.03 3.82 4.69
N THR A 113 19.02 3.10 4.15
CA THR A 113 18.84 2.13 3.06
C THR A 113 17.86 1.01 3.42
N TRP A 114 17.82 0.60 4.69
CA TRP A 114 16.89 -0.44 5.17
C TRP A 114 15.43 -0.01 5.08
N THR A 115 15.13 1.30 5.13
CA THR A 115 13.77 1.84 5.01
C THR A 115 13.10 1.39 3.71
N ILE A 116 13.87 1.27 2.62
CA ILE A 116 13.33 0.81 1.34
C ILE A 116 12.90 -0.67 1.41
N LYS A 117 13.72 -1.52 2.02
CA LYS A 117 13.38 -2.94 2.22
C LYS A 117 12.16 -3.08 3.13
N ALA A 118 12.10 -2.30 4.21
CA ALA A 118 10.95 -2.27 5.11
C ALA A 118 9.68 -1.79 4.38
N MET A 119 9.76 -0.76 3.54
CA MET A 119 8.61 -0.27 2.79
C MET A 119 8.11 -1.30 1.77
N ILE A 120 9.02 -1.99 1.08
CA ILE A 120 8.63 -3.11 0.20
C ILE A 120 7.90 -4.17 1.01
N ALA A 121 8.42 -4.57 2.17
CA ALA A 121 7.73 -5.54 3.04
C ALA A 121 6.33 -5.03 3.46
N VAL A 122 6.20 -3.77 3.85
CA VAL A 122 4.90 -3.17 4.20
C VAL A 122 3.93 -3.23 3.02
N LEU A 123 4.35 -2.85 1.80
CA LEU A 123 3.48 -2.89 0.61
C LEU A 123 2.98 -4.30 0.27
N TRP A 124 3.81 -5.33 0.49
CA TRP A 124 3.44 -6.71 0.22
C TRP A 124 2.58 -7.31 1.33
N ILE A 125 2.87 -7.00 2.59
CA ILE A 125 2.11 -7.49 3.75
C ILE A 125 0.73 -6.83 3.80
N ALA A 126 0.69 -5.50 3.71
CA ALA A 126 -0.54 -4.71 3.79
C ALA A 126 -1.33 -4.64 2.48
N GLY A 127 -0.91 -5.35 1.44
CA GLY A 127 -1.64 -5.38 0.18
C GLY A 127 -1.98 -6.82 -0.20
N PRO A 128 -1.15 -7.51 -1.00
CA PRO A 128 -1.44 -8.86 -1.46
C PRO A 128 -1.67 -9.88 -0.33
N VAL A 129 -0.84 -9.85 0.72
CA VAL A 129 -0.95 -10.83 1.81
C VAL A 129 -2.23 -10.59 2.61
N SER A 130 -2.56 -9.34 2.91
CA SER A 130 -3.81 -9.04 3.60
C SER A 130 -5.03 -9.38 2.74
N ALA A 131 -5.08 -8.94 1.48
CA ALA A 131 -6.17 -9.29 0.57
C ALA A 131 -6.37 -10.82 0.42
N ALA A 132 -5.29 -11.59 0.36
CA ALA A 132 -5.37 -13.06 0.30
C ALA A 132 -5.88 -13.67 1.61
N ALA A 133 -5.44 -13.14 2.76
CA ALA A 133 -5.92 -13.59 4.07
C ALA A 133 -7.40 -13.24 4.29
N GLU A 134 -7.86 -12.06 3.87
CA GLU A 134 -9.27 -11.69 3.90
C GLU A 134 -10.12 -12.60 3.02
N LEU A 135 -9.67 -12.89 1.79
CA LEU A 135 -10.36 -13.82 0.89
C LEU A 135 -10.44 -15.23 1.50
N ALA A 136 -9.35 -15.71 2.09
CA ALA A 136 -9.32 -17.02 2.76
C ALA A 136 -10.26 -17.07 3.97
N MET A 137 -10.32 -15.99 4.77
CA MET A 137 -11.25 -15.86 5.89
C MET A 137 -12.70 -15.80 5.40
N ALA A 138 -13.01 -14.97 4.40
CA ALA A 138 -14.36 -14.90 3.84
C ALA A 138 -14.82 -16.28 3.33
N ASN A 139 -13.93 -17.01 2.64
CA ASN A 139 -14.23 -18.35 2.15
C ASN A 139 -14.42 -19.38 3.28
N SER A 140 -13.68 -19.29 4.37
CA SER A 140 -13.82 -20.24 5.50
C SER A 140 -15.11 -20.02 6.31
N TYR A 141 -15.58 -18.78 6.45
CA TYR A 141 -16.78 -18.46 7.20
C TYR A 141 -18.06 -18.47 6.35
N PHE A 142 -17.96 -18.08 5.08
CA PHE A 142 -19.12 -17.85 4.21
C PHE A 142 -19.05 -18.58 2.87
N GLY A 143 -18.14 -19.54 2.69
CA GLY A 143 -17.92 -20.23 1.41
C GLY A 143 -19.17 -20.81 0.74
N GLU A 144 -20.16 -21.25 1.53
CA GLU A 144 -21.44 -21.77 1.03
C GLU A 144 -22.37 -20.67 0.44
N TYR A 145 -22.13 -19.40 0.79
CA TYR A 145 -22.92 -18.25 0.37
C TYR A 145 -22.21 -17.38 -0.68
N ILE A 146 -20.92 -17.63 -0.93
CA ILE A 146 -20.13 -16.89 -1.92
C ILE A 146 -20.38 -17.52 -3.30
N LEU A 147 -21.23 -16.85 -4.09
CA LEU A 147 -21.56 -17.25 -5.46
C LEU A 147 -20.40 -17.03 -6.45
N GLU A 148 -19.53 -16.06 -6.17
CA GLU A 148 -18.41 -15.70 -7.03
C GLU A 148 -17.23 -15.20 -6.18
N GLN A 149 -16.03 -15.72 -6.45
CA GLN A 149 -14.81 -15.29 -5.77
C GLN A 149 -14.26 -14.05 -6.47
N ASP A 150 -14.36 -12.91 -5.79
CA ASP A 150 -13.82 -11.65 -6.31
C ASP A 150 -12.31 -11.54 -6.00
N TYR A 151 -11.51 -11.70 -7.04
CA TYR A 151 -10.05 -11.58 -6.98
C TYR A 151 -9.54 -10.16 -7.30
N SER A 152 -10.44 -9.20 -7.55
CA SER A 152 -10.08 -7.86 -8.02
C SER A 152 -9.20 -7.11 -7.02
N ALA A 153 -9.49 -7.20 -5.73
CA ALA A 153 -8.70 -6.58 -4.66
C ALA A 153 -7.28 -7.15 -4.60
N LEU A 154 -7.14 -8.48 -4.67
CA LEU A 154 -5.84 -9.16 -4.68
C LEU A 154 -5.02 -8.76 -5.92
N ALA A 155 -5.65 -8.72 -7.10
CA ALA A 155 -4.99 -8.30 -8.33
C ALA A 155 -4.55 -6.83 -8.27
N ALA A 156 -5.42 -5.93 -7.79
CA ALA A 156 -5.14 -4.50 -7.68
C ALA A 156 -3.98 -4.22 -6.71
N THR A 157 -4.01 -4.81 -5.52
CA THR A 157 -2.95 -4.65 -4.51
C THR A 157 -1.62 -5.26 -4.96
N THR A 158 -1.66 -6.38 -5.71
CA THR A 158 -0.46 -6.99 -6.30
C THR A 158 0.17 -6.10 -7.37
N LEU A 159 -0.64 -5.54 -8.28
CA LEU A 159 -0.15 -4.60 -9.29
C LEU A 159 0.42 -3.34 -8.63
N PHE A 160 -0.25 -2.81 -7.61
CA PHE A 160 0.21 -1.67 -6.84
C PHE A 160 1.56 -1.96 -6.17
N ALA A 161 1.66 -3.03 -5.38
CA ALA A 161 2.86 -3.43 -4.67
C ALA A 161 4.03 -3.68 -5.64
N THR A 162 3.77 -4.35 -6.77
CA THR A 162 4.79 -4.62 -7.79
C THR A 162 5.29 -3.33 -8.43
N THR A 163 4.40 -2.42 -8.81
CA THR A 163 4.75 -1.14 -9.43
C THR A 163 5.64 -0.30 -8.52
N TRP A 164 5.25 -0.18 -7.25
CA TRP A 164 6.01 0.58 -6.27
C TRP A 164 7.30 -0.12 -5.85
N THR A 165 7.31 -1.45 -5.75
CA THR A 165 8.55 -2.21 -5.52
C THR A 165 9.55 -1.95 -6.63
N CYS A 166 9.12 -2.04 -7.90
CA CYS A 166 9.96 -1.74 -9.05
C CYS A 166 10.49 -0.29 -9.00
N TYR A 167 9.63 0.68 -8.70
CA TYR A 167 10.04 2.07 -8.55
C TYR A 167 11.09 2.27 -7.44
N LEU A 168 10.85 1.72 -6.25
CA LEU A 168 11.72 1.88 -5.10
C LEU A 168 13.11 1.25 -5.32
N LEU A 169 13.18 0.14 -6.06
CA LEU A 169 14.45 -0.54 -6.37
C LEU A 169 15.21 0.11 -7.52
N THR A 170 14.52 0.59 -8.56
CA THR A 170 15.17 1.06 -9.80
C THR A 170 15.41 2.57 -9.86
N SER A 171 14.67 3.36 -9.08
CA SER A 171 14.73 4.82 -9.16
C SER A 171 16.07 5.38 -8.66
N ARG A 172 16.80 6.06 -9.56
CA ARG A 172 18.03 6.79 -9.23
C ARG A 172 17.81 7.83 -8.11
N ARG A 173 16.63 8.45 -8.04
CA ARG A 173 16.30 9.44 -7.00
C ARG A 173 16.18 8.81 -5.62
N VAL A 174 15.54 7.64 -5.55
CA VAL A 174 15.45 6.86 -4.30
C VAL A 174 16.86 6.44 -3.87
N ARG A 175 17.65 5.89 -4.78
CA ARG A 175 19.04 5.52 -4.48
C ARG A 175 19.90 6.69 -4.01
N ASN A 176 19.76 7.87 -4.60
CA ASN A 176 20.51 9.07 -4.16
C ASN A 176 20.06 9.58 -2.79
N THR A 177 18.78 9.41 -2.46
CA THR A 177 18.20 9.88 -1.18
C THR A 177 18.53 8.96 -0.02
N TYR A 178 18.50 7.65 -0.24
CA TYR A 178 18.68 6.64 0.81
C TYR A 178 20.07 5.99 0.79
N GLY A 179 20.78 6.02 -0.33
CA GLY A 179 22.13 5.45 -0.47
C GLY A 179 23.26 6.38 -0.02
N ALA A 180 23.06 7.71 -0.05
CA ALA A 180 24.08 8.67 0.39
C ALA A 180 24.41 8.60 1.89
N SER A 181 23.53 8.02 2.71
CA SER A 181 23.78 7.82 4.14
C SER A 181 24.77 6.69 4.44
N ALA A 182 25.08 5.81 3.47
CA ALA A 182 26.07 4.74 3.64
C ALA A 182 27.51 5.23 3.37
N SER A 183 27.71 6.06 2.33
CA SER A 183 29.04 6.54 1.95
C SER A 183 29.63 7.60 2.88
N GLY A 184 28.84 8.14 3.82
CA GLY A 184 29.31 9.09 4.83
C GLY A 184 29.89 8.45 6.10
N ARG A 185 29.82 7.12 6.25
CA ARG A 185 30.35 6.39 7.43
C ARG A 185 31.66 5.65 7.20
N GLU A 186 32.09 5.49 5.95
CA GLU A 186 33.37 4.82 5.63
C GLU A 186 34.59 5.75 5.74
N GLY A 187 34.41 7.03 6.10
CA GLY A 187 35.50 7.99 6.29
C GLY A 187 35.91 8.27 7.75
N VAL A 188 35.32 7.58 8.74
CA VAL A 188 35.52 7.88 10.18
C VAL A 188 36.21 6.74 10.95
N PHE A 189 36.46 5.60 10.31
CA PHE A 189 37.32 4.56 10.88
C PHE A 189 38.42 4.23 9.87
N GLY A 190 39.56 4.89 10.05
CA GLY A 190 40.85 4.36 9.61
C GLY A 190 41.30 3.21 10.50
#